data_AF-A0A7V9NRX7-F1
#
_entry.id   AF-A0A7V9NRX7-F1
#
_cell.length_a   1.000
_cell.length_b   1.000
_cell.length_c   1.000
_cell.angle_alpha   90.00
_cell.angle_beta   90.00
_cell.angle_gamma   90.00
#
_symmetry.space_group_name_H-M   'P 1'
#
loop_
_entity.id
_entity.type
_entity.pdbx_description
1 polymer ?
#
loop_
_entity_poly.entity_id
_entity_poly.type
_entity_poly.pdbx_seq_one_letter_code
_entity_poly.pdbx_strand_id
1 'polypeptide(L)'
;MTTQALPAGKKRFITPYRIGVSVLLAIAAAILYVGVTSAADPEPTEVPDPRITSVQPAPDELALRQDRIFAQLANDYTGVLIVDGTEIPDDQIDRSEGLNTVAFTPGKGTETGRLDAGERCATVVFWSVNSTREAGADSYKWCWQVH
;
A
#
# COMPACT_ATOMS: atom_id res chain seq x y z
N MET A 1 -34.66 55.41 48.07
CA MET A 1 -33.89 54.80 46.96
C MET A 1 -34.11 53.30 47.02
N THR A 2 -34.81 52.75 46.04
CA THR A 2 -35.21 51.33 45.99
C THR A 2 -34.23 50.61 45.07
N THR A 3 -33.33 49.78 45.62
CA THR A 3 -32.36 49.01 44.82
C THR A 3 -33.04 47.75 44.28
N GLN A 4 -33.13 47.64 42.96
CA GLN A 4 -33.59 46.42 42.27
C GLN A 4 -32.57 45.28 42.44
N ALA A 5 -33.08 44.06 42.68
CA ALA A 5 -32.30 42.84 42.63
C ALA A 5 -32.21 42.34 41.17
N LEU A 6 -30.99 42.11 40.69
CA LEU A 6 -30.70 41.51 39.38
C LEU A 6 -31.10 40.02 39.37
N PRO A 7 -31.66 39.49 38.26
CA PRO A 7 -32.06 38.09 38.19
C PRO A 7 -30.84 37.16 38.24
N ALA A 8 -30.95 36.13 39.08
CA ALA A 8 -29.93 35.12 39.30
C ALA A 8 -29.56 34.38 38.01
N GLY A 9 -28.26 34.29 37.73
CA GLY A 9 -27.70 33.60 36.58
C GLY A 9 -28.17 32.13 36.51
N LYS A 10 -28.69 31.74 35.34
CA LYS A 10 -29.16 30.38 35.05
C LYS A 10 -27.99 29.41 35.23
N LYS A 11 -27.97 28.64 36.33
CA LYS A 11 -26.99 27.56 36.49
C LYS A 11 -27.19 26.58 35.34
N ARG A 12 -26.22 26.50 34.43
CA ARG A 12 -26.20 25.48 33.36
C ARG A 12 -26.08 24.13 34.06
N PHE A 13 -27.22 23.47 34.27
CA PHE A 13 -27.24 22.07 34.67
C PHE A 13 -26.69 21.27 33.50
N ILE A 14 -25.40 20.97 33.54
CA ILE A 14 -24.82 19.96 32.66
C ILE A 14 -25.42 18.64 33.14
N THR A 15 -26.45 18.16 32.45
CA THR A 15 -27.07 16.87 32.74
C THR A 15 -25.97 15.80 32.69
N PRO A 16 -25.87 14.87 33.65
CA PRO A 16 -24.84 13.82 33.67
C PRO A 16 -24.79 13.02 32.37
N TYR A 17 -25.94 12.90 31.68
CA TYR A 17 -26.05 12.36 30.32
C TYR A 17 -25.16 13.07 29.29
N ARG A 18 -25.07 14.40 29.31
CA ARG A 18 -24.21 15.18 28.39
C ARG A 18 -22.73 14.94 28.69
N ILE A 19 -22.37 14.73 29.95
CA ILE A 19 -20.99 14.39 30.33
C ILE A 19 -20.64 13.01 29.77
N GLY A 20 -21.52 12.03 29.95
CA GLY A 20 -21.33 10.69 29.39
C GLY A 20 -21.18 10.69 27.88
N VAL A 21 -22.04 11.43 27.16
CA VAL A 21 -21.98 11.56 25.70
C VAL A 21 -20.67 12.24 25.25
N SER A 22 -20.24 13.31 25.92
CA SER A 22 -18.99 14.00 25.58
C SER A 22 -17.76 13.12 25.80
N VAL A 23 -17.72 12.34 26.89
CA VAL A 23 -16.62 11.41 27.16
C VAL A 23 -16.58 10.31 26.10
N LEU A 24 -17.73 9.76 25.72
CA LEU A 24 -17.80 8.72 24.70
C LEU A 24 -17.36 9.23 23.31
N LEU A 25 -17.75 10.46 22.95
CA LEU A 25 -17.27 11.13 21.74
C LEU A 25 -15.76 11.36 21.74
N ALA A 26 -15.19 11.77 22.88
CA ALA A 26 -13.75 11.97 23.01
C ALA A 26 -12.98 10.65 22.85
N ILE A 27 -13.49 9.54 23.40
CA ILE A 27 -12.89 8.20 23.24
C ILE A 27 -12.97 7.77 21.77
N ALA A 28 -14.12 7.93 21.11
CA ALA A 28 -14.26 7.59 19.70
C ALA A 28 -13.30 8.38 18.81
N ALA A 29 -13.15 9.69 19.06
CA ALA A 29 -12.21 10.54 18.35
C ALA A 29 -10.75 10.11 18.60
N ALA A 30 -10.39 9.72 19.82
CA ALA A 30 -9.06 9.23 20.14
C ALA A 30 -8.75 7.91 19.43
N ILE A 31 -9.71 6.98 19.37
CA ILE A 31 -9.56 5.71 18.64
C ILE A 31 -9.37 5.97 17.14
N LEU A 32 -10.18 6.85 16.55
CA LEU A 32 -10.04 7.23 15.14
C LEU A 32 -8.71 7.92 14.87
N TYR A 33 -8.27 8.82 15.76
CA TYR A 33 -6.99 9.50 15.64
C TYR A 33 -5.84 8.50 15.64
N VAL A 34 -5.82 7.58 16.61
CA VAL A 34 -4.81 6.50 16.67
C VAL A 34 -4.85 5.68 15.39
N GLY A 35 -6.03 5.22 14.95
CA GLY A 35 -6.17 4.42 13.73
C GLY A 35 -5.62 5.11 12.48
N VAL A 36 -5.85 6.41 12.32
CA VAL A 36 -5.32 7.19 11.20
C VAL A 36 -3.81 7.41 11.32
N THR A 37 -3.28 7.67 12.52
CA THR A 37 -1.83 7.87 12.73
C THR A 37 -1.01 6.59 12.73
N SER A 38 -1.65 5.43 12.96
CA SER A 38 -1.01 4.12 12.97
C SER A 38 -1.00 3.44 11.61
N ALA A 39 -1.48 4.10 10.56
CA ALA A 39 -1.21 3.69 9.19
C ALA A 39 0.29 3.86 8.93
N ALA A 40 1.06 2.81 9.22
CA ALA A 40 2.45 2.73 8.83
C ALA A 40 2.49 2.60 7.31
N ASP A 41 3.18 3.53 6.65
CA ASP A 41 3.65 3.28 5.29
C ASP A 41 4.52 2.01 5.33
N PRO A 42 4.35 1.07 4.40
CA PRO A 42 5.20 -0.12 4.36
C PRO A 42 6.66 0.33 4.34
N GLU A 43 7.48 -0.21 5.25
CA GLU A 43 8.91 0.11 5.29
C GLU A 43 9.51 -0.12 3.90
N PRO A 44 10.26 0.84 3.35
CA PRO A 44 10.92 0.67 2.07
C PRO A 44 11.80 -0.57 2.15
N THR A 45 11.41 -1.63 1.45
CA THR A 45 12.27 -2.78 1.25
C THR A 45 13.53 -2.28 0.55
N GLU A 46 14.70 -2.43 1.18
CA GLU A 46 15.98 -2.05 0.56
C GLU A 46 16.22 -2.94 -0.67
N VAL A 47 15.89 -2.42 -1.84
CA VAL A 47 16.23 -3.04 -3.12
C VAL A 47 17.67 -2.64 -3.47
N PRO A 48 18.57 -3.59 -3.79
CA PRO A 48 19.98 -3.28 -4.08
C PRO A 48 20.19 -2.38 -5.30
N ASP A 49 19.25 -2.36 -6.24
CA ASP A 49 19.36 -1.61 -7.49
C ASP A 49 18.70 -0.23 -7.38
N PRO A 50 19.44 0.89 -7.53
CA PRO A 50 18.88 2.24 -7.39
C PRO A 50 17.83 2.60 -8.45
N ARG A 51 17.69 1.79 -9.51
CA ARG A 51 16.67 1.96 -10.57
C ARG A 51 15.34 1.32 -10.18
N ILE A 52 15.31 0.57 -9.08
CA ILE A 52 14.13 -0.05 -8.50
C ILE A 52 13.93 0.54 -7.11
N THR A 53 12.84 1.27 -6.93
CA THR A 53 12.57 1.97 -5.68
C THR A 53 11.97 1.04 -4.63
N SER A 54 11.16 0.06 -5.05
CA SER A 54 10.57 -0.92 -4.15
C SER A 54 10.03 -2.13 -4.93
N VAL A 55 9.85 -3.26 -4.23
CA VAL A 55 9.15 -4.44 -4.73
C VAL A 55 8.15 -4.94 -3.70
N GLN A 56 7.07 -5.56 -4.17
CA GLN A 56 6.14 -6.27 -3.32
C GLN A 56 5.68 -7.57 -4.00
N PRO A 57 5.47 -8.68 -3.27
CA PRO A 57 5.88 -8.94 -1.89
C PRO A 57 7.37 -8.64 -1.65
N ALA A 58 7.71 -8.22 -0.44
CA ALA A 58 9.10 -7.99 -0.09
C ALA A 58 9.89 -9.31 -0.14
N PRO A 59 11.20 -9.26 -0.43
CA PRO A 59 12.07 -10.43 -0.34
C PRO A 59 11.91 -11.12 1.02
N ASP A 60 11.76 -12.44 0.99
CA ASP A 60 11.58 -13.30 2.17
C ASP A 60 10.29 -13.04 2.99
N GLU A 61 9.36 -12.23 2.48
CA GLU A 61 8.06 -11.98 3.11
C GLU A 61 7.12 -13.18 2.99
N LEU A 62 6.21 -13.33 3.96
CA LEU A 62 5.11 -14.28 3.88
C LEU A 62 3.84 -13.57 3.33
N ALA A 63 3.45 -13.90 2.11
CA ALA A 63 2.36 -13.25 1.38
C ALA A 63 1.21 -14.20 1.01
N LEU A 64 0.05 -13.62 0.68
CA LEU A 64 -1.13 -14.36 0.25
C LEU A 64 -1.01 -14.79 -1.22
N ARG A 65 -1.70 -15.88 -1.59
CA ARG A 65 -1.75 -16.40 -2.97
C ARG A 65 -2.32 -15.44 -4.03
N GLN A 66 -3.04 -14.43 -3.59
CA GLN A 66 -3.68 -13.41 -4.44
C GLN A 66 -3.17 -12.01 -4.11
N ASP A 67 -2.01 -11.94 -3.45
CA ASP A 67 -1.41 -10.66 -3.14
C ASP A 67 -0.84 -10.00 -4.39
N ARG A 68 -0.88 -8.67 -4.42
CA ARG A 68 -0.42 -7.90 -5.57
C ARG A 68 1.11 -7.97 -5.65
N ILE A 69 1.61 -8.38 -6.81
CA ILE A 69 3.04 -8.40 -7.11
C ILE A 69 3.37 -7.14 -7.89
N PHE A 70 4.33 -6.34 -7.45
CA PHE A 70 4.78 -5.19 -8.20
C PHE A 70 6.27 -4.88 -8.03
N ALA A 71 6.81 -4.18 -9.02
CA ALA A 71 8.07 -3.47 -8.92
C ALA A 71 7.83 -1.99 -9.23
N GLN A 72 8.30 -1.13 -8.34
CA GLN A 72 8.36 0.30 -8.58
C GLN A 72 9.71 0.66 -9.15
N LEU A 73 9.71 1.29 -10.32
CA LEU A 73 10.90 1.69 -11.05
C LEU A 73 11.16 3.19 -10.85
N ALA A 74 12.40 3.61 -11.07
CA ALA A 74 12.73 5.02 -11.20
C ALA A 74 12.02 5.65 -12.41
N ASN A 75 11.85 6.97 -12.38
CA ASN A 75 10.96 7.72 -13.29
C ASN A 75 11.28 7.60 -14.80
N ASP A 76 12.49 7.16 -15.16
CA ASP A 76 12.97 7.01 -16.52
C ASP A 76 13.03 5.55 -17.00
N TYR A 77 12.43 4.62 -16.24
CA TYR A 77 12.42 3.20 -16.54
C TYR A 77 11.01 2.64 -16.68
N THR A 78 10.88 1.66 -17.56
CA THR A 78 9.70 0.81 -17.72
C THR A 78 10.14 -0.64 -17.78
N GLY A 79 9.19 -1.57 -17.74
CA GLY A 79 9.52 -2.98 -17.79
C GLY A 79 8.33 -3.91 -17.94
N VAL A 80 8.62 -5.20 -17.82
CA VAL A 80 7.65 -6.28 -17.73
C VAL A 80 7.92 -7.11 -16.49
N LEU A 81 6.90 -7.83 -16.04
CA LEU A 81 7.01 -8.72 -14.91
C LEU A 81 7.00 -10.18 -15.38
N ILE A 82 7.87 -10.98 -14.79
CA ILE A 82 7.93 -12.43 -14.97
C ILE A 82 7.70 -13.06 -13.60
N VAL A 83 6.71 -13.95 -13.48
CA VAL A 83 6.38 -14.64 -12.23
C VAL A 83 6.58 -16.13 -12.44
N ASP A 84 7.44 -16.76 -11.63
CA ASP A 84 7.82 -18.18 -11.73
C ASP A 84 8.25 -18.60 -13.15
N GLY A 85 8.92 -17.70 -13.86
CA GLY A 85 9.37 -17.91 -15.25
C GLY A 85 8.31 -17.65 -16.33
N THR A 86 7.10 -17.26 -15.94
CA THR A 86 6.02 -16.89 -16.87
C THR A 86 5.97 -15.39 -17.03
N GLU A 87 6.18 -14.88 -18.24
CA GLU A 87 6.04 -13.46 -18.54
C GLU A 87 4.57 -13.07 -18.52
N ILE A 88 4.23 -12.04 -17.74
CA ILE A 88 2.86 -11.55 -17.63
C ILE A 88 2.55 -10.69 -18.85
N PRO A 89 1.45 -10.97 -19.57
CA PRO A 89 1.12 -10.24 -20.77
C PRO A 89 0.65 -8.82 -20.43
N ASP A 90 0.86 -7.89 -21.37
CA ASP A 90 0.65 -6.45 -21.16
C ASP A 90 -0.80 -6.09 -20.80
N ASP A 91 -1.79 -6.91 -21.19
CA ASP A 91 -3.21 -6.73 -20.83
C ASP A 91 -3.52 -7.09 -19.37
N GLN A 92 -2.62 -7.80 -18.70
CA GLN A 92 -2.71 -8.17 -17.29
C GLN A 92 -1.77 -7.36 -16.39
N ILE A 93 -0.87 -6.57 -16.98
CA ILE A 93 -0.03 -5.63 -16.24
C ILE A 93 -0.81 -4.36 -15.94
N ASP A 94 -0.84 -3.99 -14.67
CA ASP A 94 -1.33 -2.71 -14.21
C ASP A 94 -0.16 -1.71 -14.13
N ARG A 95 -0.14 -0.75 -15.05
CA ARG A 95 0.87 0.32 -15.12
C ARG A 95 0.28 1.60 -14.54
N SER A 96 0.90 2.10 -13.47
CA SER A 96 0.57 3.42 -12.93
C SER A 96 1.62 4.43 -13.37
N GLU A 97 1.29 5.27 -14.36
CA GLU A 97 2.21 6.29 -14.91
C GLU A 97 2.71 7.27 -13.83
N GLY A 98 1.88 7.59 -12.84
CA GLY A 98 2.27 8.47 -11.73
C GLY A 98 3.21 7.83 -10.70
N LEU A 99 3.33 6.49 -10.70
CA LEU A 99 4.11 5.74 -9.71
C LEU A 99 5.26 4.93 -10.34
N ASN A 100 5.37 4.90 -11.68
CA ASN A 100 6.33 4.08 -12.43
C ASN A 100 6.33 2.62 -11.97
N THR A 101 5.13 2.10 -11.72
CA THR A 101 4.93 0.75 -11.18
C THR A 101 4.52 -0.20 -12.27
N VAL A 102 5.15 -1.37 -12.30
CA VAL A 102 4.72 -2.53 -13.09
C VAL A 102 4.13 -3.54 -12.11
N ALA A 103 2.81 -3.70 -12.13
CA ALA A 103 2.09 -4.53 -11.17
C ALA A 103 1.25 -5.63 -11.83
N PHE A 104 0.99 -6.69 -11.07
CA PHE A 104 0.17 -7.82 -11.47
C PHE A 104 -0.52 -8.42 -10.24
N THR A 105 -1.76 -8.85 -10.39
CA THR A 105 -2.52 -9.50 -9.31
C THR A 105 -2.90 -10.91 -9.74
N PRO A 106 -2.32 -11.97 -9.14
CA PRO A 106 -2.66 -13.36 -9.43
C PRO A 106 -4.12 -13.67 -9.12
N GLY A 107 -4.80 -14.41 -10.00
CA GLY A 107 -6.20 -14.70 -9.84
C GLY A 107 -6.74 -15.73 -10.81
N LYS A 108 -8.05 -16.00 -10.70
CA LYS A 108 -8.69 -16.87 -11.68
C LYS A 108 -8.72 -16.15 -13.03
N GLY A 109 -8.17 -16.78 -14.07
CA GLY A 109 -8.16 -16.24 -15.43
C GLY A 109 -6.98 -15.32 -15.74
N THR A 110 -6.00 -15.23 -14.84
CA THR A 110 -4.70 -14.61 -15.13
C THR A 110 -3.71 -15.67 -15.61
N GLU A 111 -2.59 -15.23 -16.19
CA GLU A 111 -1.57 -16.10 -16.77
C GLU A 111 -1.00 -17.10 -15.75
N THR A 112 -0.78 -16.64 -14.53
CA THR A 112 -0.28 -17.48 -13.43
C THR A 112 -1.38 -18.29 -12.73
N GLY A 113 -2.65 -17.96 -12.94
CA GLY A 113 -3.72 -18.38 -12.05
C GLY A 113 -3.51 -17.91 -10.60
N ARG A 114 -4.00 -18.71 -9.65
CA ARG A 114 -3.64 -18.58 -8.23
C ARG A 114 -2.26 -19.18 -8.00
N LEU A 115 -1.39 -18.48 -7.28
CA LEU A 115 -0.09 -19.02 -6.89
C LEU A 115 -0.28 -20.22 -5.95
N ASP A 116 0.49 -21.30 -6.13
CA ASP A 116 0.54 -22.35 -5.11
C ASP A 116 1.44 -21.93 -3.94
N ALA A 117 1.24 -22.60 -2.80
CA ALA A 117 2.06 -22.38 -1.61
C ALA A 117 3.54 -22.74 -1.84
N GLY A 118 4.41 -22.13 -1.04
CA GLY A 118 5.86 -22.30 -1.09
C GLY A 118 6.59 -21.06 -1.58
N GLU A 119 7.88 -21.21 -1.87
CA GLU A 119 8.71 -20.13 -2.39
C GLU A 119 8.30 -19.78 -3.83
N ARG A 120 8.08 -18.49 -4.06
CA ARG A 120 7.72 -17.92 -5.36
C ARG A 120 8.68 -16.80 -5.69
N CYS A 121 8.97 -16.63 -6.97
CA CYS A 121 9.90 -15.60 -7.40
C CYS A 121 9.30 -14.78 -8.53
N ALA A 122 9.54 -13.48 -8.48
CA ALA A 122 9.29 -12.58 -9.58
C ALA A 122 10.59 -11.99 -10.09
N THR A 123 10.57 -11.60 -11.35
CA THR A 123 11.66 -10.89 -12.01
C THR A 123 11.06 -9.74 -12.78
N VAL A 124 11.55 -8.53 -12.48
CA VAL A 124 11.26 -7.38 -13.31
C VAL A 124 12.37 -7.27 -14.35
N VAL A 125 11.99 -7.26 -15.62
CA VAL A 125 12.89 -6.96 -16.74
C VAL A 125 12.60 -5.53 -17.15
N PHE A 126 13.58 -4.63 -17.02
CA PHE A 126 13.37 -3.20 -17.14
C PHE A 126 14.41 -2.54 -18.04
N TRP A 127 14.01 -1.46 -18.70
CA TRP A 127 14.85 -0.67 -19.61
C TRP A 127 14.43 0.80 -19.54
N SER A 128 15.30 1.69 -20.03
CA SER A 128 14.96 3.11 -20.10
C SER A 128 13.79 3.34 -21.05
N VAL A 129 12.87 4.24 -20.70
CA VAL A 129 11.74 4.63 -21.56
C VAL A 129 12.17 5.21 -22.92
N ASN A 130 13.44 5.64 -23.03
CA ASN A 130 14.04 6.15 -24.28
C ASN A 130 14.76 5.06 -25.09
N SER A 131 14.65 3.80 -24.68
CA SER A 131 15.31 2.64 -25.32
C SER A 131 14.30 1.51 -25.56
N THR A 132 14.76 0.40 -26.16
CA THR A 132 13.98 -0.84 -26.27
C THR A 132 14.54 -1.90 -25.33
N ARG A 133 13.72 -2.91 -25.04
CA ARG A 133 14.10 -4.06 -24.22
C ARG A 133 15.35 -4.76 -24.77
N GLU A 134 15.42 -4.94 -26.08
CA GLU A 134 16.53 -5.64 -26.75
C GLU A 134 17.84 -4.86 -26.70
N ALA A 135 17.77 -3.52 -26.62
CA ALA A 135 18.93 -2.65 -26.69
C ALA A 135 19.62 -2.44 -25.33
N GLY A 136 18.92 -2.64 -24.21
CA GLY A 136 19.48 -2.32 -22.90
C GLY A 136 18.58 -2.69 -21.72
N ALA A 137 17.92 -3.84 -21.77
CA ALA A 137 17.21 -4.35 -20.61
C ALA A 137 18.18 -4.94 -19.57
N ASP A 138 17.89 -4.63 -18.32
CA ASP A 138 18.42 -5.29 -17.13
C ASP A 138 17.29 -6.05 -16.42
N SER A 139 17.65 -6.86 -15.42
CA SER A 139 16.67 -7.62 -14.66
C SER A 139 17.02 -7.68 -13.19
N TYR A 140 15.98 -7.65 -12.35
CA TYR A 140 16.09 -7.88 -10.92
C TYR A 140 15.09 -8.95 -10.47
N LYS A 141 15.58 -9.92 -9.71
CA LYS A 141 14.81 -11.04 -9.20
C LYS A 141 14.67 -10.93 -7.68
N TRP A 142 13.47 -11.19 -7.19
CA TRP A 142 13.20 -11.36 -5.76
C TRP A 142 12.27 -12.55 -5.53
N CYS A 143 12.28 -13.10 -4.31
CA CYS A 143 11.47 -14.25 -3.94
C CYS A 143 10.82 -14.03 -2.58
N TRP A 144 9.66 -14.65 -2.37
CA TRP A 144 8.86 -14.58 -1.15
C TRP A 144 8.19 -15.93 -0.88
N GLN A 145 7.62 -16.10 0.30
CA GLN A 145 6.87 -17.31 0.69
C GLN A 145 5.37 -17.08 0.54
N VAL A 146 4.66 -18.06 -0.03
CA VAL A 146 3.20 -18.02 -0.22
C VAL A 146 2.52 -19.06 0.67
N HIS A 147 1.40 -18.68 1.32
CA HIS A 147 0.57 -19.58 2.14
C HIS A 147 -0.91 -19.64 1.71
#